data_AF-A0A0J7J0F9-F1
#
_entry.id   AF-A0A0J7J0F9-F1
#
_cell.length_a   1.000
_cell.length_b   1.000
_cell.length_c   1.000
_cell.angle_alpha   90.00
_cell.angle_beta   90.00
_cell.angle_gamma   90.00
#
_symmetry.space_group_name_H-M   'P 1'
#
loop_
_entity.id
_entity.type
_entity.pdbx_description
1 polymer ?
#
loop_
_entity_poly.entity_id
_entity_poly.type
_entity_poly.pdbx_seq_one_letter_code
_entity_poly.pdbx_strand_id
1 'polypeptide(L)'
;MRTISFLICILFSQMAFSQIEKKNMRSGEMTLINNDKVLFKDLTWKNDKAAYINANTNQPEELFDASIIKIEEKEITIVAPVAQKFEEKTMKKENFGYPEGVYKTKQDFISKTPSSNPKISKRGLYGFDKPLLGDDETICFFFDMKESKLKNVFAVVHNGFLYFNVKAILENRNKTDRAQDSDNPNSFAKVFLGGENYLYTEVPLANVWAKALAYNAGAAGGAIAGTLTTGKGVVWDYKNQEFNIFKNCDDYNDFIRERSRTDVLKCVNQQPNYDFVRDAMNRIK
;
A
#
# COMPACT_ATOMS: atom_id res chain seq x y z
N MET A 1 -3.11 71.09 14.93
CA MET A 1 -2.16 70.10 15.47
C MET A 1 -2.96 68.83 15.82
N ARG A 2 -2.78 67.75 15.04
CA ARG A 2 -3.03 66.32 15.37
C ARG A 2 -3.29 65.54 14.08
N THR A 3 -2.19 65.15 13.44
CA THR A 3 -2.13 64.02 12.51
C THR A 3 -2.34 62.74 13.31
N ILE A 4 -3.40 61.98 13.00
CA ILE A 4 -3.61 60.63 13.53
C ILE A 4 -3.07 59.67 12.47
N SER A 5 -1.84 59.22 12.66
CA SER A 5 -1.25 58.15 11.86
C SER A 5 -1.83 56.82 12.31
N PHE A 6 -2.56 56.15 11.42
CA PHE A 6 -2.94 54.75 11.56
C PHE A 6 -1.69 53.87 11.40
N LEU A 7 -1.23 53.27 12.49
CA LEU A 7 -0.21 52.23 12.46
C LEU A 7 -0.90 50.88 12.24
N ILE A 8 -0.97 50.43 10.98
CA ILE A 8 -1.38 49.06 10.66
C ILE A 8 -0.17 48.17 10.90
N CYS A 9 -0.09 47.56 12.08
CA CYS A 9 0.84 46.46 12.35
C CYS A 9 0.38 45.23 11.57
N ILE A 10 0.90 45.07 10.34
CA ILE A 10 0.84 43.79 9.64
C ILE A 10 1.86 42.86 10.30
N LEU A 11 1.39 42.07 11.26
CA LEU A 11 2.08 40.86 11.72
C LEU A 11 2.00 39.83 10.57
N PHE A 12 2.90 39.96 9.59
CA PHE A 12 3.34 38.80 8.83
C PHE A 12 4.15 37.95 9.80
N SER A 13 3.48 37.06 10.54
CA SER A 13 4.18 35.93 11.14
C SER A 13 4.85 35.20 9.98
N GLN A 14 6.18 35.21 9.99
CA GLN A 14 6.98 34.39 9.11
C GLN A 14 6.63 32.95 9.43
N MET A 15 5.71 32.37 8.66
CA MET A 15 5.69 30.92 8.45
C MET A 15 6.95 30.64 7.64
N ALA A 16 8.09 30.59 8.34
CA ALA A 16 9.24 29.85 7.88
C ALA A 16 8.78 28.39 7.84
N PHE A 17 8.14 28.01 6.74
CA PHE A 17 8.10 26.62 6.35
C PHE A 17 9.57 26.22 6.24
N SER A 18 10.09 25.60 7.28
CA SER A 18 11.37 24.92 7.23
C SER A 18 11.28 23.98 6.04
N GLN A 19 11.86 24.36 4.90
CA GLN A 19 11.92 23.51 3.74
C GLN A 19 12.75 22.32 4.18
N ILE A 20 12.10 21.17 4.36
CA ILE A 20 12.77 19.92 4.67
C ILE A 20 13.84 19.73 3.60
N GLU A 21 15.09 19.55 4.02
CA GLU A 21 16.16 19.23 3.10
C GLU A 21 15.86 17.86 2.49
N LYS A 22 15.45 17.85 1.21
CA LYS A 22 15.10 16.63 0.45
C LYS A 22 16.38 15.86 0.13
N LYS A 23 16.90 15.14 1.13
CA LYS A 23 18.08 14.28 1.03
C LYS A 23 17.66 12.81 1.09
N ASN A 24 18.28 11.97 0.26
CA ASN A 24 18.12 10.51 0.38
C ASN A 24 18.81 10.02 1.65
N MET A 25 18.19 9.10 2.38
CA MET A 25 18.69 8.63 3.68
C MET A 25 18.53 7.12 3.81
N ARG A 26 19.55 6.47 4.39
CA ARG A 26 19.51 5.01 4.59
C ARG A 26 18.51 4.60 5.66
N SER A 27 18.42 5.35 6.76
CA SER A 27 17.42 5.12 7.81
C SER A 27 17.20 6.35 8.66
N GLY A 28 16.04 6.42 9.30
CA GLY A 28 15.71 7.54 10.16
C GLY A 28 14.30 7.49 10.74
N GLU A 29 13.87 8.63 11.26
CA GLU A 29 12.53 8.87 11.77
C GLU A 29 11.94 10.10 11.06
N MET A 30 10.73 9.95 10.50
CA MET A 30 9.92 11.06 10.00
C MET A 30 8.87 11.42 11.05
N THR A 31 8.73 12.72 11.34
CA THR A 31 7.58 13.25 12.09
C THR A 31 6.59 13.84 11.09
N LEU A 32 5.36 13.33 11.12
CA LEU A 32 4.30 13.70 10.18
C LEU A 32 3.47 14.88 10.68
N ILE A 33 2.65 15.45 9.79
CA ILE A 33 1.78 16.60 10.09
C ILE A 33 0.74 16.33 11.20
N ASN A 34 0.39 15.06 11.41
CA ASN A 34 -0.47 14.62 12.52
C ASN A 34 0.31 14.27 13.80
N ASN A 35 1.62 14.57 13.85
CA ASN A 35 2.58 14.21 14.90
C ASN A 35 2.92 12.71 15.01
N ASP A 36 2.42 11.87 14.10
CA ASP A 36 2.85 10.47 14.06
C ASP A 36 4.34 10.38 13.69
N LYS A 37 4.98 9.34 14.21
CA LYS A 37 6.39 9.05 13.95
C LYS A 37 6.51 7.78 13.12
N VAL A 38 7.22 7.89 12.00
CA VAL A 38 7.47 6.77 11.08
C VAL A 38 8.95 6.48 11.06
N LEU A 39 9.33 5.29 11.51
CA LEU A 39 10.69 4.77 11.31
C LEU A 39 10.80 4.27 9.87
N PHE A 40 11.85 4.69 9.17
CA PHE A 40 12.02 4.39 7.76
C PHE A 40 13.41 3.83 7.43
N LYS A 41 13.49 3.10 6.32
CA LYS A 41 14.72 2.73 5.62
C LYS A 41 14.64 3.18 4.16
N ASP A 42 15.79 3.35 3.53
CA ASP A 42 15.95 3.60 2.09
C ASP A 42 15.03 4.71 1.55
N LEU A 43 15.04 5.87 2.23
CA LEU A 43 14.28 7.04 1.82
C LEU A 43 14.86 7.63 0.54
N THR A 44 14.00 7.77 -0.46
CA THR A 44 14.27 8.43 -1.74
C THR A 44 13.16 9.42 -2.07
N TRP A 45 13.46 10.41 -2.92
CA TRP A 45 12.50 11.44 -3.33
C TRP A 45 12.14 11.33 -4.80
N LYS A 46 10.84 11.33 -5.12
CA LYS A 46 10.30 11.33 -6.49
C LYS A 46 9.03 12.19 -6.55
N ASN A 47 8.98 13.19 -7.43
CA ASN A 47 7.78 13.98 -7.75
C ASN A 47 6.95 14.39 -6.50
N ASP A 48 7.59 15.15 -5.61
CA ASP A 48 7.04 15.64 -4.33
C ASP A 48 6.59 14.57 -3.34
N LYS A 49 7.03 13.33 -3.54
CA LYS A 49 6.84 12.25 -2.58
C LYS A 49 8.16 11.73 -2.02
N ALA A 50 8.12 11.40 -0.75
CA ALA A 50 9.07 10.53 -0.08
C ALA A 50 8.64 9.08 -0.30
N ALA A 51 9.46 8.29 -0.98
CA ALA A 51 9.31 6.84 -1.10
C ALA A 51 10.31 6.15 -0.18
N TYR A 52 9.84 5.24 0.68
CA TYR A 52 10.66 4.62 1.73
C TYR A 52 10.13 3.23 2.09
N ILE A 53 10.92 2.48 2.85
CA ILE A 53 10.46 1.24 3.50
C ILE A 53 10.12 1.55 4.96
N ASN A 54 8.88 1.29 5.38
CA ASN A 54 8.48 1.42 6.78
C ASN A 54 9.20 0.34 7.61
N ALA A 55 10.04 0.76 8.56
CA ALA A 55 10.93 -0.15 9.27
C ALA A 55 10.20 -1.11 10.21
N ASN A 56 8.97 -0.79 10.61
CA ASN A 56 8.15 -1.65 11.47
C ASN A 56 7.44 -2.74 10.66
N THR A 57 6.85 -2.36 9.52
CA THR A 57 6.01 -3.24 8.70
C THR A 57 6.79 -3.95 7.58
N ASN A 58 7.98 -3.44 7.23
CA ASN A 58 8.77 -3.80 6.04
C ASN A 58 7.99 -3.67 4.72
N GLN A 59 7.14 -2.64 4.63
CA GLN A 59 6.38 -2.31 3.43
C GLN A 59 6.94 -1.06 2.74
N PRO A 60 6.97 -1.05 1.39
CA PRO A 60 7.18 0.19 0.65
C PRO A 60 5.97 1.12 0.83
N GLU A 61 6.24 2.35 1.22
CA GLU A 61 5.23 3.38 1.45
C GLU A 61 5.64 4.69 0.78
N GLU A 62 4.64 5.52 0.46
CA GLU A 62 4.84 6.85 -0.11
C GLU A 62 4.11 7.89 0.73
N LEU A 63 4.77 9.02 0.97
CA LEU A 63 4.17 10.19 1.62
C LEU A 63 4.41 11.44 0.77
N PHE A 64 3.42 12.31 0.68
CA PHE A 64 3.64 13.65 0.10
C PHE A 64 4.56 14.46 1.01
N ASP A 65 5.44 15.25 0.42
CA ASP A 65 6.38 16.13 1.15
C ASP A 65 5.67 17.05 2.14
N ALA A 66 4.50 17.58 1.77
CA ALA A 66 3.63 18.43 2.60
C ALA A 66 3.07 17.71 3.84
N SER A 67 3.19 16.38 3.91
CA SER A 67 2.73 15.58 5.06
C SER A 67 3.83 15.36 6.10
N ILE A 68 5.06 15.78 5.80
CA ILE A 68 6.23 15.59 6.65
C ILE A 68 6.58 16.94 7.30
N ILE A 69 6.81 16.95 8.60
CA ILE A 69 7.27 18.13 9.35
C ILE A 69 8.80 18.09 9.51
N LYS A 70 9.35 16.91 9.81
CA LYS A 70 10.76 16.75 10.17
C LYS A 70 11.27 15.37 9.76
N ILE A 71 12.53 15.30 9.36
CA ILE A 71 13.24 14.06 9.09
C ILE A 71 14.55 14.08 9.89
N GLU A 72 14.80 13.01 10.63
CA GLU A 72 16.03 12.84 11.42
C GLU A 72 16.70 11.52 11.03
N GLU A 73 17.97 11.60 10.64
CA GLU A 73 18.78 10.40 10.45
C GLU A 73 18.98 9.70 11.80
N LYS A 74 18.70 8.40 11.83
CA LYS A 74 18.72 7.58 13.04
C LYS A 74 19.07 6.15 12.65
N GLU A 75 20.03 5.57 13.35
CA GLU A 75 20.27 4.14 13.23
C GLU A 75 19.12 3.36 13.85
N ILE A 76 18.48 2.50 13.04
CA ILE A 76 17.38 1.66 13.51
C ILE A 76 17.95 0.33 13.95
N THR A 77 18.08 0.14 15.26
CA THR A 77 18.29 -1.18 15.87
C THR A 77 16.94 -1.87 15.98
N ILE A 78 16.59 -2.67 14.99
CA ILE A 78 15.36 -3.47 15.05
C ILE A 78 15.60 -4.59 16.06
N VAL A 79 14.85 -4.58 17.18
CA VAL A 79 14.71 -5.76 18.05
C VAL A 79 13.81 -6.74 17.29
N ALA A 80 14.35 -7.35 16.23
CA ALA A 80 13.64 -8.37 15.49
C ALA A 80 13.44 -9.58 16.42
N PRO A 81 12.24 -10.17 16.52
CA PRO A 81 12.13 -11.52 17.05
C PRO A 81 12.94 -12.43 16.12
N VAL A 82 14.09 -12.90 16.62
CA VAL A 82 15.06 -13.81 15.96
C VAL A 82 15.19 -13.57 14.45
N ALA A 83 16.18 -12.75 14.09
CA ALA A 83 16.62 -12.60 12.70
C ALA A 83 16.93 -13.97 12.07
N GLN A 84 15.98 -14.54 11.34
CA GLN A 84 16.30 -15.42 10.23
C GLN A 84 16.79 -14.52 9.10
N LYS A 85 17.94 -14.86 8.52
CA LYS A 85 18.47 -14.19 7.32
C LYS A 85 17.39 -14.24 6.24
N PHE A 86 16.78 -13.09 5.95
CA PHE A 86 15.94 -12.93 4.77
C PHE A 86 16.87 -12.76 3.57
N GLU A 87 17.09 -13.84 2.83
CA GLU A 87 17.60 -13.70 1.47
C GLU A 87 16.56 -12.94 0.64
N GLU A 88 17.03 -12.04 -0.22
CA GLU A 88 16.24 -11.29 -1.17
C GLU A 88 15.58 -12.27 -2.14
N LYS A 89 14.40 -12.77 -1.76
CA LYS A 89 13.69 -13.82 -2.48
C LYS A 89 13.06 -13.20 -3.72
N THR A 90 13.72 -13.34 -4.86
CA THR A 90 13.14 -12.97 -6.15
C THR A 90 11.83 -13.74 -6.31
N MET A 91 10.71 -13.03 -6.41
CA MET A 91 9.41 -13.67 -6.59
C MET A 91 9.41 -14.48 -7.89
N LYS A 92 9.14 -15.78 -7.76
CA LYS A 92 9.01 -16.66 -8.93
C LYS A 92 7.73 -16.29 -9.69
N LYS A 93 7.79 -16.39 -11.02
CA LYS A 93 6.60 -16.29 -11.86
C LYS A 93 5.61 -17.38 -11.45
N GLU A 94 4.48 -16.97 -10.90
CA GLU A 94 3.44 -17.88 -10.45
C GLU A 94 2.07 -17.28 -10.76
N ASN A 95 1.30 -17.99 -11.59
CA ASN A 95 -0.06 -17.63 -11.96
C ASN A 95 -1.10 -18.50 -11.27
N PHE A 96 -0.69 -19.42 -10.38
CA PHE A 96 -1.58 -20.27 -9.59
C PHE A 96 -2.59 -21.09 -10.43
N GLY A 97 -2.18 -21.47 -11.64
CA GLY A 97 -3.01 -22.21 -12.60
C GLY A 97 -4.05 -21.35 -13.32
N TYR A 98 -3.93 -20.02 -13.29
CA TYR A 98 -4.74 -19.10 -14.07
C TYR A 98 -4.07 -18.82 -15.42
N PRO A 99 -4.75 -19.10 -16.55
CA PRO A 99 -4.25 -18.73 -17.88
C PRO A 99 -4.02 -17.22 -18.03
N GLU A 100 -3.09 -16.87 -18.93
CA GLU A 100 -2.79 -15.49 -19.30
C GLU A 100 -4.04 -14.77 -19.84
N GLY A 101 -4.27 -13.53 -19.38
CA GLY A 101 -5.36 -12.71 -19.87
C GLY A 101 -6.06 -11.89 -18.79
N VAL A 102 -7.16 -11.27 -19.20
CA VAL A 102 -8.00 -10.36 -18.41
C VAL A 102 -9.25 -11.10 -17.95
N TYR A 103 -9.43 -11.14 -16.63
CA TYR A 103 -10.60 -11.69 -15.96
C TYR A 103 -11.52 -10.53 -15.59
N LYS A 104 -12.49 -10.23 -16.46
CA LYS A 104 -13.37 -9.07 -16.28
C LYS A 104 -14.24 -9.21 -15.02
N THR A 105 -14.76 -10.41 -14.77
CA THR A 105 -15.68 -10.66 -13.64
C THR A 105 -15.09 -11.62 -12.61
N LYS A 106 -15.67 -11.60 -11.40
CA LYS A 106 -15.41 -12.61 -10.36
C LYS A 106 -15.69 -14.03 -10.87
N GLN A 107 -16.70 -14.21 -11.72
CA GLN A 107 -17.06 -15.53 -12.25
C GLN A 107 -16.03 -16.06 -13.26
N ASP A 108 -15.51 -15.18 -14.11
CA ASP A 108 -14.40 -15.52 -15.03
C ASP A 108 -13.19 -16.00 -14.22
N PHE A 109 -12.91 -15.33 -13.11
CA PHE A 109 -11.84 -15.71 -12.20
C PHE A 109 -12.11 -17.06 -11.52
N ILE A 110 -13.29 -17.28 -10.94
CA ILE A 110 -13.64 -18.56 -10.30
C ILE A 110 -13.56 -19.73 -11.29
N SER A 111 -14.00 -19.51 -12.53
CA SER A 111 -13.93 -20.52 -13.61
C SER A 111 -12.55 -20.66 -14.26
N LYS A 112 -11.55 -19.89 -13.80
CA LYS A 112 -10.18 -19.83 -14.37
C LYS A 112 -10.17 -19.62 -15.89
N THR A 113 -11.17 -18.91 -16.40
CA THR A 113 -11.34 -18.66 -17.84
C THR A 113 -11.25 -17.16 -18.10
N PRO A 114 -10.17 -16.65 -18.71
CA PRO A 114 -10.05 -15.22 -18.98
C PRO A 114 -11.14 -14.80 -19.99
N SER A 115 -11.81 -13.68 -19.72
CA SER A 115 -12.84 -13.16 -20.65
C SER A 115 -12.24 -12.55 -21.92
N SER A 116 -10.94 -12.25 -21.92
CA SER A 116 -10.19 -11.80 -23.09
C SER A 116 -8.69 -11.89 -22.83
N ASN A 117 -7.87 -11.91 -23.89
CA ASN A 117 -6.41 -11.82 -23.77
C ASN A 117 -5.85 -10.71 -24.69
N PRO A 118 -6.14 -9.42 -24.38
CA PRO A 118 -5.64 -8.30 -25.17
C PRO A 118 -4.15 -8.04 -24.92
N LYS A 119 -3.47 -7.43 -25.91
CA LYS A 119 -2.15 -6.84 -25.67
C LYS A 119 -2.29 -5.65 -24.72
N ILE A 120 -1.59 -5.71 -23.59
CA ILE A 120 -1.58 -4.70 -22.55
C ILE A 120 -0.14 -4.41 -22.11
N SER A 121 0.06 -3.25 -21.49
CA SER A 121 1.34 -2.86 -20.90
C SER A 121 1.16 -2.53 -19.42
N LYS A 122 2.14 -2.98 -18.61
CA LYS A 122 2.24 -2.67 -17.19
C LYS A 122 2.96 -1.34 -17.00
N ARG A 123 2.33 -0.38 -16.35
CA ARG A 123 2.82 1.00 -16.21
C ARG A 123 2.62 1.57 -14.81
N GLY A 124 3.47 2.54 -14.46
CA GLY A 124 3.27 3.41 -13.30
C GLY A 124 2.31 4.55 -13.64
N LEU A 125 1.96 5.35 -12.62
CA LEU A 125 1.22 6.59 -12.82
C LEU A 125 1.75 7.65 -11.86
N TYR A 126 2.73 8.41 -12.33
CA TYR A 126 3.43 9.44 -11.56
C TYR A 126 3.12 10.80 -12.16
N GLY A 127 2.07 11.46 -11.66
CA GLY A 127 1.56 12.68 -12.30
C GLY A 127 1.06 12.37 -13.73
N PHE A 128 1.63 13.03 -14.73
CA PHE A 128 1.31 12.78 -16.14
C PHE A 128 2.13 11.64 -16.77
N ASP A 129 3.20 11.20 -16.09
CA ASP A 129 4.10 10.16 -16.59
C ASP A 129 3.54 8.76 -16.36
N LYS A 130 3.71 7.90 -17.37
CA LYS A 130 3.25 6.51 -17.37
C LYS A 130 4.40 5.57 -17.79
N PRO A 131 5.49 5.50 -17.02
CA PRO A 131 6.64 4.67 -17.39
C PRO A 131 6.26 3.19 -17.41
N LEU A 132 6.92 2.41 -18.28
CA LEU A 132 6.83 0.96 -18.23
C LEU A 132 7.45 0.45 -16.93
N LEU A 133 6.82 -0.56 -16.34
CA LEU A 133 7.27 -1.15 -15.07
C LEU A 133 7.82 -2.56 -15.28
N GLY A 134 8.87 -2.87 -14.52
CA GLY A 134 9.48 -4.20 -14.44
C GLY A 134 8.65 -5.20 -13.64
N ASP A 135 9.10 -6.45 -13.64
CA ASP A 135 8.45 -7.58 -12.96
C ASP A 135 8.66 -7.59 -11.44
N ASP A 136 9.50 -6.71 -10.91
CA ASP A 136 9.69 -6.41 -9.49
C ASP A 136 8.51 -5.62 -8.89
N GLU A 137 7.91 -4.71 -9.66
CA GLU A 137 6.84 -3.82 -9.18
C GLU A 137 5.59 -4.58 -8.74
N THR A 138 5.14 -4.33 -7.51
CA THR A 138 4.04 -5.06 -6.85
C THR A 138 2.68 -4.37 -7.03
N ILE A 139 2.68 -3.05 -7.24
CA ILE A 139 1.51 -2.25 -7.56
C ILE A 139 1.71 -1.61 -8.94
N CYS A 140 0.72 -1.73 -9.81
CA CYS A 140 0.83 -1.17 -11.17
C CYS A 140 -0.54 -0.78 -11.75
N PHE A 141 -0.51 -0.18 -12.93
CA PHE A 141 -1.67 0.00 -13.79
C PHE A 141 -1.47 -0.75 -15.10
N PHE A 142 -2.55 -1.28 -15.66
CA PHE A 142 -2.54 -1.85 -17.01
C PHE A 142 -3.17 -0.88 -18.00
N PHE A 143 -2.53 -0.76 -19.17
CA PHE A 143 -3.00 0.06 -20.28
C PHE A 143 -3.10 -0.78 -21.55
N ASP A 144 -4.17 -0.57 -22.31
CA ASP A 144 -4.31 -1.17 -23.64
C ASP A 144 -3.40 -0.49 -24.69
N MET A 145 -3.42 -1.01 -25.91
CA MET A 145 -2.65 -0.46 -27.04
C MET A 145 -3.06 0.97 -27.46
N LYS A 146 -4.24 1.45 -27.03
CA LYS A 146 -4.71 2.82 -27.24
C LYS A 146 -4.38 3.73 -26.06
N GLU A 147 -3.50 3.27 -25.17
CA GLU A 147 -3.12 3.95 -23.93
C GLU A 147 -4.30 4.26 -22.99
N SER A 148 -5.38 3.48 -23.10
CA SER A 148 -6.51 3.55 -22.19
C SER A 148 -6.25 2.66 -20.99
N LYS A 149 -6.39 3.26 -19.79
CA LYS A 149 -6.23 2.53 -18.53
C LYS A 149 -7.33 1.48 -18.39
N LEU A 150 -6.95 0.25 -18.07
CA LEU A 150 -7.86 -0.83 -17.76
C LEU A 150 -8.56 -0.53 -16.41
N LYS A 151 -9.88 -0.62 -16.38
CA LYS A 151 -10.74 -0.33 -15.22
C LYS A 151 -11.85 -1.36 -15.15
N ASN A 152 -12.45 -1.55 -13.97
CA ASN A 152 -13.61 -2.44 -13.76
C ASN A 152 -13.35 -3.88 -14.25
N VAL A 153 -12.17 -4.40 -13.90
CA VAL A 153 -11.73 -5.77 -14.18
C VAL A 153 -11.46 -6.43 -12.84
N PHE A 154 -11.73 -7.73 -12.71
CA PHE A 154 -11.48 -8.45 -11.46
C PHE A 154 -9.99 -8.74 -11.25
N ALA A 155 -9.35 -9.36 -12.25
CA ALA A 155 -7.94 -9.72 -12.21
C ALA A 155 -7.29 -9.70 -13.60
N VAL A 156 -5.97 -9.71 -13.62
CA VAL A 156 -5.15 -9.83 -14.83
C VAL A 156 -4.04 -10.83 -14.54
N VAL A 157 -3.84 -11.79 -15.44
CA VAL A 157 -2.59 -12.56 -15.51
C VAL A 157 -1.77 -11.95 -16.63
N HIS A 158 -0.60 -11.40 -16.28
CA HIS A 158 0.32 -10.77 -17.21
C HIS A 158 1.75 -11.30 -17.01
N ASN A 159 2.38 -11.79 -18.08
CA ASN A 159 3.72 -12.36 -18.09
C ASN A 159 3.92 -13.47 -17.04
N GLY A 160 2.87 -14.27 -16.81
CA GLY A 160 2.88 -15.36 -15.82
C GLY A 160 2.71 -14.92 -14.36
N PHE A 161 2.39 -13.65 -14.09
CA PHE A 161 2.04 -13.17 -12.75
C PHE A 161 0.56 -12.83 -12.66
N LEU A 162 -0.09 -13.21 -11.56
CA LEU A 162 -1.47 -12.84 -11.26
C LEU A 162 -1.53 -11.51 -10.51
N TYR A 163 -2.47 -10.65 -10.89
CA TYR A 163 -2.74 -9.37 -10.25
C TYR A 163 -4.25 -9.19 -10.00
N PHE A 164 -4.61 -8.72 -8.82
CA PHE A 164 -5.98 -8.33 -8.50
C PHE A 164 -6.17 -6.83 -8.70
N ASN A 165 -7.29 -6.42 -9.27
CA ASN A 165 -7.65 -5.02 -9.29
C ASN A 165 -8.08 -4.55 -7.90
N VAL A 166 -7.58 -3.40 -7.45
CA VAL A 166 -7.87 -2.90 -6.09
C VAL A 166 -9.36 -2.60 -5.90
N LYS A 167 -10.05 -2.06 -6.91
CA LYS A 167 -11.50 -1.85 -6.86
C LYS A 167 -12.24 -3.17 -6.74
N ALA A 168 -11.81 -4.22 -7.44
CA ALA A 168 -12.41 -5.54 -7.32
C ALA A 168 -12.20 -6.15 -5.92
N ILE A 169 -11.03 -5.95 -5.31
CA ILE A 169 -10.78 -6.30 -3.90
C ILE A 169 -11.79 -5.59 -3.02
N LEU A 170 -11.93 -4.28 -3.19
CA LEU A 170 -12.87 -3.49 -2.41
C LEU A 170 -14.29 -4.03 -2.62
N GLU A 171 -14.80 -4.10 -3.83
CA GLU A 171 -16.20 -4.51 -4.12
C GLU A 171 -16.55 -5.93 -3.66
N ASN A 172 -15.57 -6.83 -3.55
CA ASN A 172 -15.79 -8.24 -3.19
C ASN A 172 -15.20 -8.61 -1.81
N ARG A 173 -14.99 -7.63 -0.93
CA ARG A 173 -14.49 -7.86 0.43
C ARG A 173 -15.53 -8.36 1.41
N ASN A 174 -15.06 -9.01 2.46
CA ASN A 174 -15.86 -9.39 3.62
C ASN A 174 -16.61 -8.16 4.17
N LYS A 175 -17.84 -8.38 4.66
CA LYS A 175 -18.71 -7.31 5.18
C LYS A 175 -18.07 -6.56 6.35
N THR A 176 -17.24 -7.20 7.14
CA THR A 176 -16.52 -6.58 8.27
C THR A 176 -15.39 -5.64 7.82
N ASP A 177 -15.01 -5.69 6.54
CA ASP A 177 -13.89 -4.92 5.97
C ASP A 177 -14.38 -3.73 5.12
N ARG A 178 -15.69 -3.42 5.19
CA ARG A 178 -16.33 -2.35 4.42
C ARG A 178 -15.76 -0.95 4.67
N ALA A 179 -15.13 -0.73 5.81
CA ALA A 179 -14.55 0.58 6.14
C ALA A 179 -13.15 0.81 5.54
N GLN A 180 -12.74 0.10 4.49
CA GLN A 180 -11.47 0.30 3.78
C GLN A 180 -11.66 0.90 2.38
N ASP A 181 -10.70 1.71 1.94
CA ASP A 181 -10.63 2.34 0.61
C ASP A 181 -9.16 2.54 0.17
N SER A 182 -8.95 2.92 -1.09
CA SER A 182 -7.63 3.17 -1.68
C SER A 182 -7.60 4.48 -2.44
N ASP A 183 -6.46 5.16 -2.45
CA ASP A 183 -6.26 6.34 -3.32
C ASP A 183 -6.24 5.98 -4.81
N ASN A 184 -5.92 4.70 -5.12
CA ASN A 184 -5.77 4.22 -6.48
C ASN A 184 -6.59 2.94 -6.72
N PRO A 185 -7.93 3.01 -6.69
CA PRO A 185 -8.77 1.81 -6.83
C PRO A 185 -8.65 1.14 -8.21
N ASN A 186 -8.21 1.88 -9.24
CA ASN A 186 -7.97 1.30 -10.56
C ASN A 186 -6.56 0.69 -10.74
N SER A 187 -5.74 0.66 -9.69
CA SER A 187 -4.46 -0.04 -9.71
C SER A 187 -4.66 -1.56 -9.54
N PHE A 188 -3.58 -2.29 -9.74
CA PHE A 188 -3.52 -3.74 -9.67
C PHE A 188 -2.39 -4.15 -8.73
N ALA A 189 -2.70 -5.06 -7.82
CA ALA A 189 -1.76 -5.60 -6.85
C ALA A 189 -1.36 -7.02 -7.22
N LYS A 190 -0.05 -7.29 -7.25
CA LYS A 190 0.52 -8.59 -7.59
C LYS A 190 0.28 -9.58 -6.44
N VAL A 191 -0.20 -10.77 -6.80
CA VAL A 191 -0.33 -11.89 -5.86
C VAL A 191 1.05 -12.43 -5.55
N PHE A 192 1.40 -12.50 -4.26
CA PHE A 192 2.71 -12.98 -3.80
C PHE A 192 2.73 -14.49 -3.61
N LEU A 193 1.64 -15.05 -3.09
CA LEU A 193 1.56 -16.44 -2.64
C LEU A 193 0.16 -17.01 -2.88
N GLY A 194 0.09 -18.32 -3.06
CA GLY A 194 -1.14 -19.08 -3.06
C GLY A 194 -0.96 -20.37 -2.29
N GLY A 195 -1.96 -20.72 -1.49
CA GLY A 195 -2.08 -22.03 -0.83
C GLY A 195 -3.31 -22.76 -1.35
N GLU A 196 -3.61 -23.94 -0.79
CA GLU A 196 -4.76 -24.75 -1.21
C GLU A 196 -6.09 -23.97 -1.23
N ASN A 197 -6.29 -23.07 -0.25
CA ASN A 197 -7.58 -22.41 -0.02
C ASN A 197 -7.53 -20.89 -0.16
N TYR A 198 -6.40 -20.32 -0.60
CA TYR A 198 -6.30 -18.87 -0.73
C TYR A 198 -5.27 -18.36 -1.72
N LEU A 199 -5.41 -17.08 -2.09
CA LEU A 199 -4.35 -16.26 -2.69
C LEU A 199 -4.07 -15.05 -1.80
N TYR A 200 -2.80 -14.70 -1.64
CA TYR A 200 -2.35 -13.61 -0.79
C TYR A 200 -1.71 -12.49 -1.63
N THR A 201 -2.16 -11.26 -1.41
CA THR A 201 -1.63 -10.04 -2.01
C THR A 201 -1.46 -8.97 -0.94
N GLU A 202 -0.73 -7.91 -1.24
CA GLU A 202 -0.61 -6.74 -0.37
C GLU A 202 -1.02 -5.48 -1.13
N VAL A 203 -1.80 -4.60 -0.49
CA VAL A 203 -2.44 -3.46 -1.15
C VAL A 203 -2.37 -2.21 -0.27
N PRO A 204 -2.04 -1.02 -0.83
CA PRO A 204 -2.14 0.24 -0.11
C PRO A 204 -3.61 0.63 0.12
N LEU A 205 -4.04 0.58 1.38
CA LEU A 205 -5.41 0.85 1.82
C LEU A 205 -5.46 1.76 3.05
N ALA A 206 -6.58 2.46 3.22
CA ALA A 206 -6.85 3.33 4.36
C ALA A 206 -8.27 3.11 4.90
N ASN A 207 -8.51 3.52 6.15
CA ASN A 207 -9.87 3.54 6.70
C ASN A 207 -10.68 4.73 6.14
N VAL A 208 -11.89 4.46 5.63
CA VAL A 208 -12.77 5.48 5.02
C VAL A 208 -13.12 6.59 6.01
N TRP A 209 -13.46 6.24 7.25
CA TRP A 209 -13.85 7.21 8.27
C TRP A 209 -12.68 8.06 8.73
N ALA A 210 -11.50 7.45 8.88
CA ALA A 210 -10.29 8.18 9.22
C ALA A 210 -9.93 9.19 8.13
N LYS A 211 -10.02 8.80 6.84
CA LYS A 211 -9.82 9.72 5.72
C LYS A 211 -10.87 10.82 5.66
N ALA A 212 -12.15 10.48 5.83
CA ALA A 212 -13.22 11.47 5.84
C ALA A 212 -13.02 12.50 6.97
N LEU A 213 -12.64 12.05 8.17
CA LEU A 213 -12.31 12.95 9.28
C LEU A 213 -11.12 13.85 8.94
N ALA A 214 -10.05 13.30 8.36
CA ALA A 214 -8.89 14.06 7.93
C ALA A 214 -9.26 15.15 6.92
N TYR A 215 -10.02 14.82 5.86
CA TYR A 215 -10.44 15.80 4.85
C TYR A 215 -11.27 16.96 5.40
N ASN A 216 -11.98 16.78 6.52
CA ASN A 216 -12.74 17.86 7.17
C ASN A 216 -11.84 18.94 7.81
N ALA A 217 -10.52 18.72 7.90
CA ALA A 217 -9.54 19.72 8.38
C ALA A 217 -9.02 20.66 7.28
N GLY A 218 -9.69 20.75 6.13
CA GLY A 218 -9.32 21.64 5.02
C GLY A 218 -8.05 21.21 4.30
N ALA A 219 -7.24 22.18 3.84
CA ALA A 219 -6.03 21.90 3.06
C ALA A 219 -5.01 21.03 3.82
N ALA A 220 -4.83 21.28 5.13
CA ALA A 220 -4.00 20.43 6.00
C ALA A 220 -4.57 19.01 6.11
N GLY A 221 -5.89 18.88 6.06
CA GLY A 221 -6.61 17.62 6.03
C GLY A 221 -6.26 16.71 4.85
N GLY A 222 -5.98 17.28 3.68
CA GLY A 222 -5.54 16.52 2.51
C GLY A 222 -4.18 15.85 2.70
N ALA A 223 -3.22 16.56 3.32
CA ALA A 223 -1.92 16.01 3.67
C ALA A 223 -2.05 14.90 4.73
N ILE A 224 -2.86 15.13 5.77
CA ILE A 224 -3.15 14.09 6.79
C ILE A 224 -3.79 12.86 6.14
N ALA A 225 -4.77 13.02 5.25
CA ALA A 225 -5.43 11.89 4.61
C ALA A 225 -4.43 11.02 3.80
N GLY A 226 -3.40 11.63 3.23
CA GLY A 226 -2.33 10.93 2.52
C GLY A 226 -1.47 10.04 3.42
N THR A 227 -1.34 10.36 4.72
CA THR A 227 -0.56 9.54 5.67
C THR A 227 -1.28 8.28 6.13
N LEU A 228 -2.58 8.20 5.92
CA LEU A 228 -3.43 7.10 6.43
C LEU A 228 -3.43 5.87 5.52
N THR A 229 -2.89 5.98 4.30
CA THR A 229 -2.77 4.86 3.36
C THR A 229 -1.52 4.07 3.68
N THR A 230 -1.69 2.81 4.08
CA THR A 230 -0.60 1.90 4.45
C THR A 230 -0.75 0.57 3.74
N GLY A 231 0.35 -0.18 3.59
CA GLY A 231 0.33 -1.52 3.01
C GLY A 231 -0.45 -2.50 3.89
N LYS A 232 -1.45 -3.17 3.31
CA LYS A 232 -2.29 -4.16 4.00
C LYS A 232 -2.27 -5.52 3.32
N GLY A 233 -2.14 -6.58 4.11
CA GLY A 233 -2.32 -7.94 3.64
C GLY A 233 -3.77 -8.20 3.25
N VAL A 234 -3.98 -8.89 2.13
CA VAL A 234 -5.30 -9.24 1.61
C VAL A 234 -5.29 -10.69 1.16
N VAL A 235 -6.32 -11.42 1.57
CA VAL A 235 -6.50 -12.84 1.23
C VAL A 235 -7.77 -13.00 0.40
N TRP A 236 -7.64 -13.55 -0.81
CA TRP A 236 -8.77 -14.14 -1.53
C TRP A 236 -9.06 -15.51 -0.94
N ASP A 237 -10.21 -15.68 -0.33
CA ASP A 237 -10.69 -16.97 0.20
C ASP A 237 -11.44 -17.72 -0.90
N TYR A 238 -10.93 -18.88 -1.32
CA TYR A 238 -11.57 -19.67 -2.38
C TYR A 238 -12.95 -20.20 -2.00
N LYS A 239 -13.14 -20.57 -0.73
CA LYS A 239 -14.38 -21.17 -0.24
C LYS A 239 -15.50 -20.14 -0.18
N ASN A 240 -15.21 -19.00 0.42
CA ASN A 240 -16.19 -17.92 0.60
C ASN A 240 -16.27 -16.99 -0.63
N GLN A 241 -15.28 -17.09 -1.54
CA GLN A 241 -15.16 -16.29 -2.74
C GLN A 241 -15.18 -14.79 -2.43
N GLU A 242 -14.49 -14.38 -1.38
CA GLU A 242 -14.40 -12.99 -0.96
C GLU A 242 -12.98 -12.63 -0.55
N PHE A 243 -12.69 -11.33 -0.49
CA PHE A 243 -11.43 -10.82 0.03
C PHE A 243 -11.55 -10.54 1.52
N ASN A 244 -10.60 -11.03 2.32
CA ASN A 244 -10.44 -10.66 3.72
C ASN A 244 -9.21 -9.76 3.85
N ILE A 245 -9.34 -8.64 4.56
CA ILE A 245 -8.29 -7.63 4.68
C ILE A 245 -7.73 -7.66 6.10
N PHE A 246 -6.42 -7.81 6.21
CA PHE A 246 -5.72 -7.66 7.49
C PHE A 246 -5.63 -6.17 7.82
N LYS A 247 -6.69 -5.59 8.41
CA LYS A 247 -6.74 -4.15 8.70
C LYS A 247 -5.75 -3.81 9.81
N ASN A 248 -5.46 -4.77 10.68
CA ASN A 248 -4.49 -4.74 11.76
C ASN A 248 -3.91 -6.16 12.02
N CYS A 249 -3.00 -6.26 12.99
CA CYS A 249 -2.37 -7.50 13.40
C CYS A 249 -3.35 -8.55 13.96
N ASP A 250 -4.44 -8.12 14.62
CA ASP A 250 -5.45 -9.05 15.15
C ASP A 250 -6.22 -9.75 14.02
N ASP A 251 -6.56 -9.03 12.95
CA ASP A 251 -7.19 -9.63 11.77
C ASP A 251 -6.30 -10.70 11.11
N TYR A 252 -4.97 -10.47 11.06
CA TYR A 252 -4.01 -11.49 10.62
C TYR A 252 -4.01 -12.69 11.57
N ASN A 253 -3.98 -12.44 12.89
CA ASN A 253 -4.00 -13.49 13.89
C ASN A 253 -5.26 -14.35 13.80
N ASP A 254 -6.41 -13.74 13.58
CA ASP A 254 -7.68 -14.44 13.41
C ASP A 254 -7.63 -15.37 12.19
N PHE A 255 -7.01 -14.93 11.09
CA PHE A 255 -6.80 -15.77 9.92
C PHE A 255 -5.83 -16.93 10.17
N ILE A 256 -4.67 -16.67 10.80
CA ILE A 256 -3.61 -17.68 10.92
C ILE A 256 -3.85 -18.69 12.05
N ARG A 257 -4.61 -18.33 13.10
CA ARG A 257 -4.76 -19.13 14.33
C ARG A 257 -5.26 -20.55 14.10
N GLU A 258 -6.15 -20.74 13.13
CA GLU A 258 -6.69 -22.06 12.79
C GLU A 258 -5.76 -22.88 11.88
N ARG A 259 -4.78 -22.23 11.24
CA ARG A 259 -3.88 -22.81 10.24
C ARG A 259 -2.49 -23.09 10.80
N SER A 260 -2.01 -22.23 11.70
CA SER A 260 -0.72 -22.36 12.38
C SER A 260 -0.71 -21.59 13.70
N ARG A 261 -0.79 -22.33 14.83
CA ARG A 261 -0.77 -21.72 16.18
C ARG A 261 0.58 -21.09 16.53
N THR A 262 1.67 -21.56 15.92
CA THR A 262 3.01 -21.03 16.14
C THR A 262 3.26 -19.71 15.42
N ASP A 263 2.41 -19.39 14.43
CA ASP A 263 2.53 -18.17 13.63
C ASP A 263 1.64 -17.02 14.14
N VAL A 264 0.98 -17.18 15.29
CA VAL A 264 0.21 -16.12 15.94
C VAL A 264 1.16 -15.08 16.55
N LEU A 265 0.96 -13.82 16.21
CA LEU A 265 1.75 -12.70 16.69
C LEU A 265 1.23 -12.14 18.01
N LYS A 266 2.12 -11.52 18.80
CA LYS A 266 1.75 -10.78 20.02
C LYS A 266 1.16 -9.38 19.77
N CYS A 267 1.14 -8.93 18.50
CA CYS A 267 0.62 -7.63 18.07
C CYS A 267 1.10 -6.42 18.88
N VAL A 268 2.43 -6.27 18.99
CA VAL A 268 3.04 -5.10 19.66
C VAL A 268 2.72 -3.79 18.91
N ASN A 269 2.59 -3.86 17.59
CA ASN A 269 2.21 -2.75 16.72
C ASN A 269 0.82 -3.01 16.13
N GLN A 270 0.13 -1.94 15.70
CA GLN A 270 -1.17 -2.07 15.03
C GLN A 270 -1.10 -2.89 13.73
N GLN A 271 -0.01 -2.77 12.98
CA GLN A 271 0.23 -3.55 11.76
C GLN A 271 1.26 -4.67 12.01
N PRO A 272 1.08 -5.85 11.41
CA PRO A 272 2.09 -6.90 11.47
C PRO A 272 3.33 -6.52 10.64
N ASN A 273 4.45 -7.19 10.90
CA ASN A 273 5.57 -7.18 9.97
C ASN A 273 5.27 -8.14 8.81
N TYR A 274 5.34 -7.66 7.59
CA TYR A 274 4.85 -8.41 6.43
C TYR A 274 5.81 -9.46 5.90
N ASP A 275 7.11 -9.41 6.23
CA ASP A 275 7.99 -10.54 5.94
C ASP A 275 7.58 -11.76 6.75
N PHE A 276 7.27 -11.56 8.03
CA PHE A 276 6.72 -12.61 8.87
C PHE A 276 5.38 -13.13 8.33
N VAL A 277 4.48 -12.23 7.92
CA VAL A 277 3.20 -12.62 7.31
C VAL A 277 3.45 -13.48 6.07
N ARG A 278 4.25 -13.01 5.11
CA ARG A 278 4.58 -13.78 3.89
C ARG A 278 5.18 -15.13 4.21
N ASP A 279 6.08 -15.21 5.19
CA ASP A 279 6.70 -16.47 5.62
C ASP A 279 5.68 -17.44 6.24
N ALA A 280 4.82 -16.96 7.12
CA ALA A 280 3.73 -17.75 7.68
C ALA A 280 2.77 -18.23 6.59
N MET A 281 2.34 -17.32 5.71
CA MET A 281 1.52 -17.64 4.54
C MET A 281 2.23 -18.61 3.57
N ASN A 282 3.56 -18.66 3.54
CA ASN A 282 4.26 -19.64 2.72
C ASN A 282 4.35 -21.03 3.40
N ARG A 283 4.30 -21.09 4.73
CA ARG A 283 4.30 -22.36 5.50
C ARG A 283 2.96 -23.08 5.47
N ILE A 284 1.87 -22.33 5.39
CA ILE A 284 0.49 -22.86 5.40
C ILE A 284 -0.09 -23.08 3.98
N LYS A 285 0.78 -23.09 2.96
CA LYS A 285 0.38 -23.35 1.57
C LYS A 285 -0.25 -24.72 1.40
#